data_AF-A0A959PFW9-F1
#
_entry.id   AF-A0A959PFW9-F1
#
_cell.length_a   1.000
_cell.length_b   1.000
_cell.length_c   1.000
_cell.angle_alpha   90.00
_cell.angle_beta   90.00
_cell.angle_gamma   90.00
#
_symmetry.space_group_name_H-M   'P 1'
#
loop_
_entity.id
_entity.type
_entity.pdbx_description
1 polymer ?
#
loop_
_entity_poly.entity_id
_entity_poly.type
_entity_poly.pdbx_seq_one_letter_code
_entity_poly.pdbx_strand_id
1 'polypeptide(L)'
;MTIRRSADTKEDFQIVGISVDEDKEKWLKEIKKDNVQWASLIDSDKVINDKWVVSSHPTSFLLNSDSEIMDKDLDSEKFKQRLKQVLE
;
A
#
# COMPACT_ATOMS: atom_id res chain seq x y z
N MET A 1 -7.75 22.22 -17.16
CA MET A 1 -6.33 21.88 -16.91
C MET A 1 -6.20 20.40 -17.17
N THR A 2 -5.58 20.05 -18.31
CA THR A 2 -5.59 18.70 -18.87
C THR A 2 -4.63 17.81 -18.10
N ILE A 3 -5.13 16.77 -17.43
CA ILE A 3 -4.28 15.69 -16.92
C ILE A 3 -4.05 14.74 -18.10
N ARG A 4 -2.88 14.87 -18.74
CA ARG A 4 -2.38 13.90 -19.71
C ARG A 4 -2.10 12.59 -18.96
N ARG A 5 -2.84 11.54 -19.31
CA ARG A 5 -2.51 10.15 -18.99
C ARG A 5 -1.29 9.78 -19.85
N SER A 6 -0.10 9.85 -19.26
CA SER A 6 1.11 9.33 -19.87
C SER A 6 1.07 7.81 -19.71
N ALA A 7 0.95 7.11 -20.83
CA ALA A 7 1.12 5.67 -20.92
C ALA A 7 2.62 5.30 -20.97
N ASP A 8 2.90 4.08 -20.52
CA ASP A 8 4.12 3.27 -20.68
C ASP A 8 5.29 3.49 -19.69
N THR A 9 5.31 2.67 -18.61
CA THR A 9 6.31 1.59 -18.40
C THR A 9 5.96 0.73 -17.15
N LYS A 10 5.55 -0.54 -17.31
CA LYS A 10 5.59 -1.61 -16.28
C LYS A 10 5.25 -1.21 -14.82
N GLU A 11 3.98 -0.98 -14.51
CA GLU A 11 3.51 -0.81 -13.13
C GLU A 11 2.31 -1.74 -12.85
N ASP A 12 2.44 -3.02 -13.18
CA ASP A 12 1.41 -4.03 -12.85
C ASP A 12 1.26 -4.24 -11.33
N PHE A 13 2.17 -3.68 -10.53
CA PHE A 13 2.15 -3.76 -9.07
C PHE A 13 2.52 -2.42 -8.42
N GLN A 14 1.59 -1.86 -7.65
CA GLN A 14 1.79 -0.65 -6.86
C GLN A 14 1.75 -0.98 -5.37
N ILE A 15 2.78 -0.58 -4.64
CA ILE A 15 2.79 -0.65 -3.17
C ILE A 15 2.23 0.68 -2.64
N VAL A 16 1.32 0.60 -1.67
CA VAL A 16 0.82 1.76 -0.95
C VAL A 16 0.95 1.50 0.54
N GLY A 17 1.71 2.34 1.24
CA GLY A 17 1.82 2.32 2.70
C GLY A 17 0.81 3.27 3.31
N ILE A 18 -0.05 2.79 4.21
CA ILE A 18 -0.96 3.66 4.98
C ILE A 18 -0.52 3.61 6.44
N SER A 19 -0.10 4.76 6.95
CA SER A 19 0.18 4.94 8.38
C SER A 19 -1.03 5.55 9.06
N VAL A 20 -1.33 5.10 10.28
CA VAL A 20 -2.37 5.65 11.14
C VAL A 20 -1.77 6.46 12.29
N ASP A 21 -0.52 6.89 12.14
CA ASP A 21 0.18 7.71 13.12
C ASP A 21 -0.46 9.10 13.23
N GLU A 22 -0.52 9.62 14.46
CA GLU A 22 -1.03 10.97 14.73
C GLU A 22 0.02 12.04 14.39
N ASP A 23 1.30 11.66 14.37
CA ASP A 23 2.44 12.58 14.25
C ASP A 23 3.00 12.61 12.82
N LYS A 24 2.34 13.37 11.94
CA LYS A 24 2.69 13.49 10.52
C LYS A 24 4.12 13.94 10.28
N GLU A 25 4.64 14.85 11.11
CA GLU A 25 5.99 15.39 10.93
C GLU A 25 7.07 14.34 11.20
N LYS A 26 6.87 13.52 12.23
CA LYS A 26 7.76 12.40 12.54
C LYS A 26 7.71 11.36 11.42
N TRP A 27 6.51 10.95 11.01
CA TRP A 27 6.31 9.99 9.92
C TRP A 27 6.96 10.45 8.60
N LEU A 28 6.80 11.73 8.24
CA LEU A 28 7.38 12.28 7.00
C LEU A 28 8.92 12.34 7.04
N LYS A 29 9.51 12.51 8.24
CA LYS A 29 10.97 12.38 8.41
C LYS A 29 11.42 10.93 8.23
N GLU A 30 10.65 9.95 8.72
CA GLU A 30 10.98 8.53 8.59
C GLU A 30 10.89 8.07 7.13
N ILE A 31 9.82 8.43 6.40
CA ILE A 31 9.71 8.17 4.94
C ILE A 31 10.91 8.72 4.18
N LYS A 32 11.30 9.96 4.49
CA LYS A 32 12.47 10.59 3.84
C LYS A 32 13.77 9.91 4.20
N LYS A 33 13.92 9.46 5.45
CA LYS A 33 15.10 8.77 5.96
C LYS A 33 15.25 7.37 5.36
N ASP A 34 14.16 6.60 5.32
CA ASP A 34 14.09 5.26 4.72
C ASP A 34 14.02 5.29 3.19
N ASN A 35 13.97 6.49 2.60
CA ASN A 35 13.92 6.72 1.17
C ASN A 35 12.81 5.91 0.47
N VAL A 36 11.66 5.84 1.13
CA VAL A 36 10.51 5.06 0.68
C VAL A 36 10.04 5.58 -0.69
N GLN A 37 10.14 4.74 -1.71
CA GLN A 37 9.79 5.09 -3.10
C GLN A 37 8.30 4.86 -3.41
N TRP A 38 7.59 4.12 -2.56
CA TRP A 38 6.19 3.80 -2.78
C TRP A 38 5.25 4.87 -2.22
N ALA A 39 4.03 4.92 -2.77
CA ALA A 39 3.02 5.87 -2.34
C ALA A 39 2.71 5.66 -0.85
N SER A 40 2.87 6.71 -0.06
CA SER A 40 2.68 6.65 1.39
C SER A 40 1.60 7.65 1.80
N LEU A 41 0.60 7.18 2.51
CA LEU A 41 -0.56 7.93 2.98
C LEU A 41 -0.59 7.92 4.51
N ILE A 42 -1.14 8.98 5.09
CA ILE A 42 -1.35 9.08 6.53
C ILE A 42 -2.84 9.29 6.80
N ASP A 43 -3.39 8.46 7.67
CA ASP A 43 -4.78 8.47 8.10
C ASP A 43 -4.84 8.66 9.62
N SER A 44 -4.74 9.91 10.06
CA SER A 44 -4.74 10.27 11.49
C SER A 44 -6.09 10.02 12.16
N ASP A 45 -7.18 9.96 11.39
CA ASP A 45 -8.53 9.66 11.88
C ASP A 45 -8.77 8.15 12.06
N LYS A 46 -7.81 7.29 11.70
CA LYS A 46 -7.89 5.81 11.84
C LYS A 46 -9.11 5.20 11.14
N VAL A 47 -9.69 5.91 10.17
CA VAL A 47 -10.87 5.51 9.38
C VAL A 47 -10.58 4.26 8.56
N ILE A 48 -9.33 4.09 8.11
CA ILE A 48 -8.90 2.92 7.37
C ILE A 48 -9.03 1.64 8.20
N ASN A 49 -8.84 1.72 9.52
CA ASN A 49 -8.92 0.55 10.39
C ASN A 49 -10.33 -0.03 10.42
N ASP A 50 -11.35 0.85 10.44
CA ASP A 50 -12.75 0.44 10.40
C ASP A 50 -13.15 -0.05 9.00
N LYS A 51 -12.80 0.73 7.96
CA LYS A 51 -13.13 0.40 6.56
C LYS A 51 -12.52 -0.91 6.07
N TRP A 52 -11.31 -1.23 6.51
CA TRP A 52 -10.55 -2.42 6.06
C TRP A 52 -10.47 -3.50 7.13
N VAL A 53 -11.19 -3.33 8.24
CA VAL A 53 -11.23 -4.27 9.37
C VAL A 53 -9.81 -4.66 9.80
N VAL A 54 -8.96 -3.63 9.97
CA VAL A 54 -7.58 -3.77 10.44
C VAL A 54 -7.60 -3.80 11.96
N SER A 55 -7.46 -4.99 12.53
CA SER A 55 -7.49 -5.21 13.98
C SER A 55 -6.09 -5.17 14.61
N SER A 56 -5.02 -5.23 13.81
CA SER A 56 -3.64 -5.27 14.31
C SER A 56 -2.68 -4.70 13.27
N HIS A 57 -1.60 -4.07 13.74
CA HIS A 57 -0.56 -3.49 12.89
C HIS A 57 0.77 -4.19 13.20
N PRO A 58 1.59 -4.55 12.20
CA PRO A 58 1.39 -4.36 10.76
C PRO A 58 0.35 -5.32 10.16
N THR A 59 -0.43 -4.86 9.18
CA THR A 59 -1.27 -5.71 8.32
C THR A 59 -0.96 -5.37 6.87
N SER A 60 -0.82 -6.38 6.02
CA SER A 60 -0.72 -6.20 4.57
C SER A 60 -2.00 -6.66 3.87
N PHE A 61 -2.35 -6.01 2.76
CA PHE A 61 -3.44 -6.40 1.89
C PHE A 61 -2.95 -6.46 0.45
N LEU A 62 -3.34 -7.51 -0.26
CA LEU A 62 -3.12 -7.62 -1.69
C LEU A 62 -4.44 -7.36 -2.41
N LEU A 63 -4.43 -6.37 -3.29
CA LEU A 63 -5.57 -5.96 -4.09
C LEU A 63 -5.35 -6.33 -5.55
N ASN A 64 -6.42 -6.73 -6.25
CA ASN A 64 -6.40 -6.85 -7.71
C ASN A 64 -6.68 -5.49 -8.38
N SER A 65 -6.62 -5.46 -9.71
CA SER A 65 -6.93 -4.25 -10.51
C SER A 65 -8.36 -3.75 -10.33
N ASP A 66 -9.30 -4.62 -9.94
CA ASP A 66 -10.70 -4.31 -9.63
C ASP A 66 -10.91 -3.78 -8.21
N SER A 67 -9.83 -3.54 -7.45
CA SER A 67 -9.85 -3.10 -6.04
C SER A 67 -10.49 -4.09 -5.07
N GLU A 68 -10.54 -5.38 -5.42
CA GLU A 68 -10.96 -6.46 -4.55
C GLU A 68 -9.77 -7.03 -3.76
N ILE A 69 -10.01 -7.35 -2.49
CA ILE A 69 -9.01 -7.93 -1.60
C ILE A 69 -8.80 -9.39 -2.01
N MET A 70 -7.66 -9.70 -2.61
CA MET A 70 -7.28 -11.07 -2.97
C MET A 70 -6.78 -11.86 -1.76
N ASP A 71 -5.99 -11.20 -0.91
CA ASP A 71 -5.38 -11.81 0.27
C ASP A 71 -5.10 -10.74 1.34
N LYS A 72 -5.09 -11.18 2.61
CA LYS A 72 -4.76 -10.38 3.80
C LYS A 72 -3.66 -11.10 4.57
N ASP A 73 -2.69 -10.33 5.08
CA ASP A 73 -1.59 -10.81 5.92
C ASP A 73 -0.83 -11.98 5.28
N LEU A 74 -0.33 -11.73 4.07
CA LEU A 74 0.39 -12.75 3.32
C LEU A 74 1.74 -13.05 3.96
N ASP A 75 1.97 -14.34 4.20
CA ASP A 75 3.26 -14.85 4.59
C ASP A 75 4.31 -14.57 3.50
N SER A 76 5.58 -14.38 3.88
CA SER A 76 6.63 -13.92 2.96
C SER A 76 6.82 -14.85 1.75
N GLU A 77 6.64 -16.16 1.93
CA GLU A 77 6.71 -17.14 0.85
C GLU A 77 5.47 -17.10 -0.05
N LYS A 78 4.28 -17.01 0.55
CA LYS A 78 3.01 -16.90 -0.18
C LYS A 78 2.94 -15.59 -0.98
N PHE A 79 3.44 -14.50 -0.41
CA PHE A 79 3.51 -13.21 -1.07
C PHE A 79 4.33 -13.28 -2.36
N LYS A 80 5.52 -13.90 -2.33
CA LYS A 80 6.33 -14.11 -3.54
C LYS A 80 5.63 -14.97 -4.58
N GLN A 81 4.93 -16.02 -4.15
CA GLN A 81 4.16 -16.88 -5.05
C GLN A 81 2.98 -16.12 -5.69
N ARG A 82 2.24 -15.34 -4.91
CA ARG A 82 1.13 -14.51 -5.39
C ARG A 82 1.61 -13.43 -6.35
N LEU A 83 2.67 -12.72 -6.01
CA LEU A 83 3.28 -11.75 -6.91
C LEU A 83 3.68 -12.40 -8.22
N LYS A 84 4.28 -13.59 -8.16
CA LYS A 84 4.62 -14.34 -9.38
C LYS A 84 3.36 -14.67 -10.18
N GLN A 85 2.28 -15.14 -9.57
CA GLN A 85 1.02 -15.47 -10.27
C GLN A 85 0.32 -14.26 -10.91
N VAL A 86 0.42 -13.07 -10.31
CA VAL A 86 -0.26 -11.85 -10.79
C VAL A 86 0.57 -11.13 -11.87
N LEU A 87 1.89 -11.29 -11.84
CA LEU A 87 2.82 -10.65 -12.80
C LEU A 87 3.23 -11.57 -13.97
N GLU A 88 2.71 -12.80 -14.05
CA GLU A 88 2.99 -13.77 -15.14
C GLU A 88 1.95 -13.73 -16.27
#